data_AF-K1UQ34-F1
#
_entry.id   AF-K1UQ34-F1
#
_cell.length_a   1.000
_cell.length_b   1.000
_cell.length_c   1.000
_cell.angle_alpha   90.00
_cell.angle_beta   90.00
_cell.angle_gamma   90.00
#
_symmetry.space_group_name_H-M   'P 1'
#
loop_
_entity.id
_entity.type
_entity.pdbx_description
1 polymer ?
#
loop_
_entity_poly.entity_id
_entity_poly.type
_entity_poly.pdbx_seq_one_letter_code
_entity_poly.pdbx_strand_id
1 'polypeptide(L)' 'NRFADAVKYDELTHTEVLAKGLKVMDSTAASLCRDNNIPILVFNLNDPENIIRAAAGEKIGTLVK' A
#
# COMPACT_ATOMS: atom_id res chain seq x y z
N ASN A 1 -5.48 -12.94 10.47
CA ASN A 1 -6.84 -12.40 10.52
C ASN A 1 -7.28 -12.16 11.95
N ARG A 2 -7.27 -10.90 12.40
CA ARG A 2 -7.70 -10.52 13.77
C ARG A 2 -9.10 -9.90 13.79
N PHE A 3 -9.65 -9.57 12.62
CA PHE A 3 -10.99 -9.00 12.40
C PHE A 3 -11.55 -9.59 11.10
N ALA A 4 -12.81 -10.03 11.12
CA ALA A 4 -13.48 -10.67 9.97
C ALA A 4 -14.00 -9.64 8.94
N ASP A 5 -14.11 -8.39 9.37
CA ASP A 5 -14.56 -7.22 8.62
C ASP A 5 -13.42 -6.42 7.96
N ALA A 6 -12.19 -6.93 8.01
CA ALA A 6 -11.03 -6.24 7.43
C ALA A 6 -11.15 -6.18 5.90
N VAL A 7 -11.47 -5.00 5.37
CA VAL A 7 -11.53 -4.72 3.93
C VAL A 7 -10.15 -4.27 3.44
N LYS A 8 -9.68 -4.85 2.32
CA LYS A 8 -8.50 -4.34 1.62
C LYS A 8 -8.86 -3.07 0.86
N TYR A 9 -7.99 -2.07 0.94
CA TYR A 9 -8.09 -0.88 0.11
C TYR A 9 -7.34 -1.10 -1.20
N ASP A 10 -7.91 -0.70 -2.33
CA ASP A 10 -7.25 -0.79 -3.64
C ASP A 10 -6.30 0.39 -3.88
N GLU A 11 -6.75 1.60 -3.54
CA GLU A 11 -5.99 2.84 -3.66
C GLU A 11 -6.18 3.65 -2.38
N LEU A 12 -5.09 4.15 -1.83
CA LEU A 12 -5.07 5.06 -0.69
C LEU A 12 -4.16 6.24 -1.03
N THR A 13 -4.46 7.37 -0.42
CA THR A 13 -3.50 8.48 -0.44
C THR A 13 -2.58 8.43 0.78
N HIS A 14 -1.37 9.01 0.69
CA HIS A 14 -0.49 9.18 1.86
C HIS A 14 -1.23 9.83 3.04
N THR A 15 -2.11 10.78 2.76
CA THR A 15 -2.95 11.46 3.76
C THR A 15 -3.95 10.50 4.40
N GLU A 16 -4.59 9.62 3.63
CA GLU A 16 -5.50 8.61 4.19
C GLU A 16 -4.79 7.55 5.02
N VAL A 17 -3.58 7.14 4.62
CA VAL A 17 -2.75 6.22 5.40
C VAL A 17 -2.41 6.82 6.77
N LEU A 18 -2.01 8.10 6.79
CA LEU A 18 -1.75 8.86 8.01
C LEU A 18 -3.02 9.06 8.85
N ALA A 19 -4.13 9.48 8.22
CA ALA A 19 -5.39 9.77 8.90
C ALA A 19 -6.04 8.51 9.51
N LYS A 20 -5.96 7.37 8.81
CA LYS A 20 -6.47 6.08 9.31
C LYS A 20 -5.48 5.37 10.24
N GLY A 21 -4.30 5.94 10.48
CA GLY A 21 -3.26 5.31 11.29
C GLY A 21 -2.86 3.93 10.76
N LEU A 22 -2.98 3.73 9.45
CA LEU A 22 -2.62 2.47 8.81
C LEU A 22 -1.10 2.34 8.94
N LYS A 23 -0.65 1.49 9.88
CA LYS A 23 0.77 1.20 10.14
C LYS A 23 1.39 0.34 9.02
N VAL A 24 1.17 0.74 7.77
CA VAL A 24 1.73 0.09 6.58
C VAL A 24 3.25 0.32 6.51
N MET A 25 3.70 1.44 7.08
CA MET A 25 5.07 1.94 7.04
C MET A 25 5.36 2.80 8.28
N ASP A 26 6.63 2.95 8.65
CA ASP A 26 7.07 3.91 9.66
C ASP A 26 6.66 5.35 9.27
N SER A 27 6.24 6.16 10.25
CA SER A 27 5.81 7.55 10.01
C SER A 27 6.86 8.40 9.30
N THR A 28 8.15 8.11 9.51
CA THR A 28 9.27 8.81 8.87
C THR A 28 9.34 8.47 7.39
N ALA A 29 9.25 7.18 7.06
CA ALA A 29 9.29 6.69 5.69
C ALA A 29 8.02 7.10 4.92
N ALA A 30 6.85 7.12 5.57
CA ALA A 30 5.62 7.60 4.97
C ALA A 30 5.72 9.09 4.59
N SER A 31 6.35 9.91 5.44
CA SER A 31 6.60 11.33 5.16
C SER A 31 7.61 11.52 4.02
N LEU A 32 8.68 10.73 4.00
CA LEU A 32 9.69 10.76 2.93
C LEU A 32 9.08 10.41 1.56
N CYS A 33 8.29 9.34 1.49
CA CYS A 33 7.63 8.92 0.25
C CYS A 33 6.60 9.95 -0.21
N ARG A 34 5.85 10.57 0.72
CA ARG A 34 4.92 11.66 0.41
C ARG A 34 5.63 12.87 -0.19
N ASP A 35 6.72 13.32 0.44
CA ASP A 35 7.48 14.50 0.01
C ASP A 35 8.14 14.29 -1.36
N ASN A 36 8.64 13.07 -1.59
CA ASN A 36 9.26 12.69 -2.87
C ASN A 36 8.26 12.16 -3.91
N ASN A 37 6.96 12.16 -3.60
CA ASN A 37 5.91 11.62 -4.48
C ASN A 37 6.20 10.19 -4.97
N ILE A 38 6.79 9.36 -4.11
CA ILE A 38 7.15 7.98 -4.43
C ILE A 38 5.92 7.10 -4.20
N PRO A 39 5.31 6.53 -5.26
CA PRO A 39 4.19 5.62 -5.11
C PRO A 39 4.65 4.32 -4.44
N ILE A 40 3.90 3.87 -3.45
CA ILE A 40 4.19 2.62 -2.74
C ILE A 40 3.11 1.61 -3.11
N LEU A 41 3.51 0.50 -3.73
CA LEU A 41 2.61 -0.60 -4.04
C LEU A 41 2.76 -1.71 -2.98
N VAL A 42 1.71 -1.95 -2.22
CA VAL A 42 1.68 -2.97 -1.16
C VAL A 42 0.85 -4.14 -1.65
N PHE A 43 1.53 -5.23 -1.99
CA PHE A 43 0.89 -6.44 -2.50
C PHE A 43 1.34 -7.68 -1.71
N ASN A 44 0.62 -8.79 -1.88
CA ASN A 44 0.97 -10.04 -1.23
C ASN A 44 1.87 -10.88 -2.14
N LEU A 45 2.93 -11.44 -1.58
CA LEU A 45 3.89 -12.32 -2.26
C LEU A 45 3.49 -13.79 -2.25
N ASN A 46 2.27 -14.13 -1.79
CA ASN A 46 1.76 -15.51 -1.79
C ASN A 46 1.79 -16.15 -3.19
N ASP A 47 1.47 -15.38 -4.23
CA ASP A 47 1.51 -15.84 -5.61
C ASP A 47 2.74 -15.26 -6.32
N PRO A 48 3.61 -16.08 -6.92
CA PRO A 48 4.78 -15.60 -7.65
C PRO A 48 4.40 -14.76 -8.88
N GLU A 49 3.19 -14.89 -9.41
CA GLU A 49 2.69 -14.02 -10.49
C GLU A 49 2.43 -12.58 -10.02
N ASN A 50 2.17 -12.37 -8.72
CA ASN A 50 1.88 -11.02 -8.22
C ASN A 50 3.08 -10.08 -8.42
N ILE A 51 4.32 -10.55 -8.28
CA ILE A 51 5.47 -9.66 -8.51
C ILE A 51 5.56 -9.18 -9.96
N ILE A 52 5.21 -10.05 -10.91
CA ILE A 52 5.21 -9.73 -12.34
C ILE A 52 4.09 -8.74 -12.64
N ARG A 53 2.89 -8.97 -12.10
CA ARG A 53 1.74 -8.07 -12.25
C ARG A 53 1.98 -6.70 -11.61
N ALA A 54 2.61 -6.65 -10.43
CA ALA A 54 3.05 -5.41 -9.79
C ALA A 54 4.04 -4.63 -10.69
N ALA A 55 5.06 -5.32 -11.22
CA ALA A 55 6.04 -4.70 -12.10
C ALA A 55 5.42 -4.25 -13.44
N ALA A 56 4.39 -4.94 -13.93
CA ALA A 56 3.61 -4.56 -15.10
C ALA A 56 2.70 -3.34 -14.86
N GLY A 57 2.58 -2.87 -13.62
CA GLY A 57 1.71 -1.75 -13.26
C GLY A 57 0.24 -2.14 -13.10
N GLU A 58 -0.07 -3.43 -12.96
CA GLU A 58 -1.42 -3.84 -12.59
C GLU A 58 -1.75 -3.41 -11.16
N LYS A 59 -3.03 -3.06 -10.95
CA LYS A 59 -3.56 -2.76 -9.63
C LYS A 59 -3.70 -4.05 -8.83
N ILE A 60 -2.60 -4.46 -8.20
CA ILE A 60 -2.60 -5.58 -7.28
C ILE A 60 -2.30 -5.12 -5.86
N GLY A 61 -3.17 -5.49 -4.93
CA GLY A 61 -3.05 -5.04 -3.54
C GLY A 61 -3.48 -3.58 -3.37
N THR A 62 -2.66 -2.80 -2.67
CA THR A 62 -2.98 -1.42 -2.27
C THR A 62 -1.93 -0.47 -2.81
N LEU A 63 -2.34 0.46 -3.68
CA LEU A 63 -1.48 1.52 -4.18
C LEU A 63 -1.59 2.76 -3.28
N VAL A 64 -0.47 3.24 -2.75
CA VAL A 64 -0.37 4.47 -1.98
C VAL A 64 0.27 5.56 -2.83
N LYS A 65 -0.42 6.68 -3.04
CA LYS A 65 0.03 7.84 -3.82
C LYS A 65 -0.28 9.18 -3.14
#